data_AF-A0A832E4S3-F1
#
_entry.id   AF-A0A832E4S3-F1
#
_cell.length_a   1.000
_cell.length_b   1.000
_cell.length_c   1.000
_cell.angle_alpha   90.00
_cell.angle_beta   90.00
_cell.angle_gamma   90.00
#
_symmetry.space_group_name_H-M   'P 1'
#
loop_
_entity.id
_entity.type
_entity.pdbx_description
1 polymer ?
#
loop_
_entity_poly.entity_id
_entity_poly.type
_entity_poly.pdbx_seq_one_letter_code
_entity_poly.pdbx_strand_id
1 'polypeptide(L)'
;MASAKDIRHLAELSRLSVSDENLPRLAKELDGIIAYVGQLNELTIDVDKTPSVPLLHNVFRDDCYKKQDGVDTEEIIKAFPKRKGNSLSVKQILSHEEGK
;
A
#
# COMPACT_ATOMS: atom_id res chain seq x y z
N MET A 1 15.61 10.20 15.35
CA MET A 1 14.96 9.50 16.46
C MET A 1 13.46 9.63 16.24
N ALA A 2 12.84 8.58 15.73
CA ALA A 2 11.42 8.53 15.45
C ALA A 2 10.65 8.67 16.76
N SER A 3 9.75 9.64 16.83
CA SER A 3 8.90 9.83 18.00
C SER A 3 7.69 8.88 17.95
N ALA A 4 7.04 8.66 19.10
CA ALA A 4 5.77 7.92 19.13
C ALA A 4 4.69 8.57 18.24
N LYS A 5 4.75 9.88 18.03
CA LYS A 5 3.87 10.61 17.10
C LYS A 5 4.15 10.21 15.65
N ASP A 6 5.42 10.08 15.28
CA ASP A 6 5.83 9.67 13.93
C ASP A 6 5.39 8.24 13.63
N ILE A 7 5.53 7.33 14.61
CA ILE A 7 5.04 5.95 14.48
C ILE A 7 3.52 5.89 14.33
N ARG A 8 2.77 6.67 15.13
CA ARG A 8 1.30 6.74 14.97
C ARG A 8 0.91 7.28 13.60
N HIS A 9 1.61 8.31 13.11
CA HIS A 9 1.34 8.89 11.80
C HIS A 9 1.63 7.90 10.67
N LEU A 10 2.76 7.19 10.74
CA LEU A 10 3.11 6.16 9.76
C LEU A 10 2.11 4.99 9.77
N ALA A 11 1.65 4.58 10.96
CA ALA A 11 0.63 3.54 11.10
C ALA A 11 -0.69 3.95 10.46
N GLU A 12 -1.12 5.21 10.63
CA GLU A 12 -2.31 5.78 9.99
C GLU A 12 -2.20 5.75 8.45
N LEU A 13 -1.07 6.21 7.90
CA LEU A 13 -0.81 6.16 6.45
C LEU A 13 -0.82 4.73 5.90
N SER A 14 -0.36 3.77 6.71
CA SER A 14 -0.29 2.35 6.34
C SER A 14 -1.57 1.57 6.67
N ARG A 15 -2.60 2.23 7.22
CA ARG A 15 -3.85 1.60 7.69
C ARG A 15 -3.62 0.48 8.73
N LEU A 16 -2.61 0.63 9.56
CA LEU A 16 -2.27 -0.32 10.63
C LEU A 16 -2.76 0.23 11.98
N SER A 17 -3.38 -0.64 12.78
CA SER A 17 -3.72 -0.34 14.17
C SER A 17 -2.56 -0.75 15.06
N VAL A 18 -2.02 0.20 15.83
CA VAL A 18 -0.89 -0.01 16.74
C VAL A 18 -1.32 0.41 18.14
N SER A 19 -1.13 -0.47 19.13
CA SER A 19 -1.42 -0.14 20.54
C SER A 19 -0.34 0.78 21.13
N ASP A 20 -0.74 1.60 22.11
CA ASP A 20 0.17 2.56 22.75
C ASP A 20 1.38 1.90 23.43
N GLU A 21 1.19 0.69 23.96
CA GLU A 21 2.23 -0.11 24.59
C GLU A 21 3.36 -0.49 23.62
N ASN A 22 3.04 -0.63 22.33
CA ASN A 22 4.01 -1.04 21.30
C ASN A 22 4.76 0.15 20.66
N LEU A 23 4.29 1.38 20.85
CA LEU A 23 4.90 2.57 20.23
C LEU A 23 6.36 2.77 20.61
N PRO A 24 6.80 2.64 21.88
CA PRO A 24 8.21 2.83 22.24
C PRO A 24 9.12 1.79 21.58
N ARG A 25 8.63 0.54 21.45
CA ARG A 25 9.38 -0.55 20.82
C ARG A 25 9.56 -0.30 19.33
N LEU A 26 8.47 0.03 18.64
CA LEU A 26 8.47 0.30 17.20
C LEU A 26 9.29 1.54 16.83
N ALA A 27 9.27 2.58 17.68
CA ALA A 27 10.13 3.75 17.50
C ALA A 27 11.62 3.37 17.48
N LYS A 28 12.04 2.54 18.45
CA LYS A 28 13.42 2.06 18.55
C LYS A 28 13.82 1.15 17.39
N GLU A 29 12.93 0.23 17.00
CA GLU A 29 13.15 -0.68 15.86
C GLU A 29 13.29 0.12 14.55
N LEU A 30 12.41 1.09 14.32
CA LEU A 30 12.46 1.96 13.14
C LEU A 30 13.73 2.80 13.10
N ASP A 31 14.16 3.36 14.23
CA ASP A 31 15.41 4.10 14.32
C ASP A 31 16.62 3.23 13.94
N GLY A 32 16.64 1.96 14.37
CA GLY A 32 17.67 1.00 13.98
C GLY A 32 17.68 0.73 12.47
N ILE A 33 16.51 0.57 11.86
CA ILE A 33 16.38 0.36 10.41
C ILE A 33 16.84 1.60 9.64
N ILE A 34 16.40 2.79 10.04
CA ILE A 34 16.80 4.05 9.38
C ILE A 34 18.31 4.27 9.51
N ALA A 35 18.90 3.99 10.68
CA ALA A 35 20.34 4.08 10.87
C ALA A 35 21.10 3.12 9.95
N TYR A 36 20.62 1.88 9.79
CA TYR A 36 21.20 0.90 8.88
C TYR A 36 21.13 1.37 7.42
N VAL A 37 19.97 1.84 6.97
CA VAL A 37 19.80 2.41 5.61
C VAL A 37 20.66 3.67 5.43
N GLY A 38 20.91 4.42 6.50
CA GLY A 38 21.77 5.60 6.51
C GLY A 38 23.21 5.33 6.07
N GLN A 39 23.68 4.08 6.14
CA GLN A 39 24.99 3.67 5.58
C GLN A 39 25.10 4.00 4.08
N LEU A 40 23.97 4.06 3.36
CA LEU A 40 23.95 4.41 1.95
C LEU A 40 24.39 5.86 1.68
N ASN A 41 24.28 6.76 2.66
CA ASN A 41 24.70 8.16 2.52
C ASN A 41 26.23 8.31 2.46
N GLU A 42 27.00 7.32 2.91
CA GLU A 42 28.46 7.32 2.89
C GLU A 42 29.01 6.93 1.51
N LEU A 43 28.17 6.37 0.63
CA LEU A 43 28.54 5.94 -0.70
C LEU A 43 28.44 7.11 -1.69
N THR A 44 29.53 7.36 -2.41
CA THR A 44 29.48 8.24 -3.59
C THR A 44 29.02 7.41 -4.79
N ILE A 45 27.82 7.71 -5.30
CA ILE A 45 27.25 7.01 -6.45
C ILE A 45 27.50 7.85 -7.70
N ASP A 46 28.05 7.21 -8.72
CA ASP A 46 28.14 7.78 -10.07
C ASP A 46 26.76 7.75 -10.73
N VAL A 47 26.03 8.87 -10.66
CA VAL A 47 24.67 9.02 -11.17
C VAL A 47 24.55 8.82 -12.69
N ASP A 48 25.67 8.92 -13.42
CA ASP A 48 25.70 8.71 -14.88
C ASP A 48 25.79 7.21 -15.25
N LYS A 49 26.23 6.35 -14.30
CA LYS A 49 26.09 4.90 -14.42
C LYS A 49 24.66 4.50 -14.11
N THR A 50 23.76 4.90 -15.01
CA THR A 50 22.43 4.32 -15.05
C THR A 50 22.61 2.82 -15.22
N PRO A 51 22.06 1.96 -14.35
CA PRO A 51 22.01 0.53 -14.64
C PRO A 51 21.41 0.37 -16.03
N SER A 52 21.96 -0.52 -16.85
CA SER A 52 21.46 -0.77 -18.21
C SER A 52 20.02 -1.24 -18.11
N VAL A 53 19.08 -0.29 -18.16
CA VAL A 53 17.67 -0.56 -18.26
C VAL A 53 17.46 -1.10 -19.67
N PRO A 54 16.78 -2.25 -19.82
CA PRO A 54 16.41 -2.73 -21.14
C PRO A 54 15.63 -1.62 -21.86
N LEU A 55 15.87 -1.49 -23.17
CA LEU A 55 15.18 -0.52 -24.01
C LEU A 55 13.66 -0.64 -23.80
N LEU A 56 13.07 0.39 -23.19
CA LEU A 56 11.65 0.48 -22.95
C LEU A 56 10.95 0.83 -24.27
N HIS A 57 9.88 0.11 -24.58
CA HIS A 57 8.98 0.45 -25.66
C HIS A 57 7.55 0.36 -25.13
N ASN A 58 6.64 1.09 -25.77
CA ASN A 58 5.25 1.08 -25.37
C ASN A 58 4.61 -0.26 -25.76
N VAL A 59 4.14 -1.00 -24.76
CA VAL A 59 3.34 -2.21 -24.95
C VAL A 59 1.87 -1.82 -24.85
N PHE A 60 1.21 -1.70 -25.99
CA PHE A 60 -0.21 -1.39 -26.06
C PHE A 60 -1.06 -2.66 -26.11
N ARG A 61 -2.25 -2.58 -25.51
CA ARG A 61 -3.31 -3.58 -25.67
C ARG A 61 -4.28 -3.07 -26.72
N ASP A 62 -4.70 -3.94 -27.64
CA ASP A 62 -5.78 -3.64 -28.58
C ASP A 62 -7.07 -3.23 -27.86
N ASP A 63 -7.73 -2.20 -28.36
CA ASP A 63 -9.03 -1.75 -27.85
C ASP A 63 -10.18 -2.60 -28.40
N CYS A 64 -10.16 -3.89 -28.07
CA CYS A 64 -11.18 -4.84 -28.45
C CYS A 64 -11.72 -5.57 -27.21
N TYR A 65 -12.97 -6.05 -27.32
CA TYR A 65 -13.52 -6.95 -26.32
C TYR A 65 -12.72 -8.26 -26.33
N LYS A 66 -12.19 -8.64 -25.16
CA LYS A 66 -11.61 -9.96 -24.92
C LYS A 66 -12.48 -10.66 -23.89
N LYS A 67 -12.96 -11.86 -24.23
CA LYS A 67 -13.57 -12.74 -23.24
C LYS A 67 -12.49 -13.07 -22.20
N GLN A 68 -12.76 -12.75 -20.94
CA GLN A 68 -11.83 -13.09 -19.86
C GLN A 68 -12.04 -14.56 -19.50
N ASP A 69 -11.14 -15.42 -19.98
CA ASP A 69 -11.11 -16.81 -19.54
C ASP A 69 -10.69 -16.85 -18.06
N GLY A 70 -11.45 -17.57 -17.23
CA GLY A 70 -11.15 -17.73 -15.80
C GLY A 70 -11.70 -16.65 -14.85
N VAL A 71 -12.54 -15.73 -15.32
CA VAL A 71 -13.26 -14.78 -14.46
C VAL A 71 -14.67 -15.31 -14.20
N ASP A 72 -14.80 -16.19 -13.21
CA ASP A 72 -16.10 -16.62 -12.69
C ASP A 72 -16.56 -15.68 -11.58
N THR A 73 -17.72 -15.06 -11.79
CA THR A 73 -18.33 -14.15 -10.81
C THR A 73 -18.57 -14.86 -9.48
N GLU A 74 -18.96 -16.13 -9.51
CA GLU A 74 -19.20 -16.92 -8.30
C GLU A 74 -17.91 -17.21 -7.53
N GLU A 75 -16.80 -17.45 -8.22
CA GLU A 75 -15.49 -17.68 -7.60
C GLU A 75 -14.98 -16.42 -6.90
N ILE A 76 -15.14 -15.25 -7.53
CA ILE A 76 -14.75 -13.97 -6.96
C ILE A 76 -15.59 -13.65 -5.72
N ILE A 77 -16.91 -13.86 -5.79
CA ILE A 77 -17.82 -13.56 -4.68
C ILE A 77 -17.52 -14.43 -3.45
N LYS A 78 -17.06 -15.68 -3.65
CA LYS A 78 -16.64 -16.56 -2.54
C LYS A 78 -15.45 -16.00 -1.75
N ALA A 79 -14.60 -15.19 -2.38
CA ALA A 79 -13.48 -14.54 -1.70
C ALA A 79 -13.90 -13.31 -0.87
N PHE A 80 -15.15 -12.85 -0.97
CA PHE A 80 -15.59 -11.67 -0.23
C PHE A 80 -15.76 -11.99 1.27
N PRO A 81 -15.11 -11.24 2.18
CA PRO A 81 -15.30 -11.42 3.62
C PRO A 81 -16.73 -11.11 4.08
N LYS A 82 -17.44 -10.21 3.37
CA LYS A 82 -18.85 -9.90 3.58
C LYS A 82 -19.49 -9.51 2.26
N ARG A 83 -20.68 -10.02 1.95
CA ARG A 83 -21.38 -9.73 0.68
C ARG A 83 -22.85 -9.39 0.86
N LYS A 84 -23.40 -8.66 -0.10
CA LYS A 84 -24.85 -8.46 -0.29
C LYS A 84 -25.17 -8.71 -1.76
N GLY A 85 -25.79 -9.86 -2.07
CA GLY A 85 -25.93 -10.33 -3.45
C GLY A 85 -24.56 -10.54 -4.10
N ASN A 86 -24.33 -9.86 -5.23
CA ASN A 86 -23.09 -9.93 -6.01
C ASN A 86 -22.09 -8.80 -5.68
N SER A 87 -22.30 -8.06 -4.58
CA SER A 87 -21.45 -6.94 -4.18
C SER A 87 -20.68 -7.24 -2.89
N LEU A 88 -19.41 -6.82 -2.85
CA LEU A 88 -18.61 -6.74 -1.62
C LEU A 88 -19.21 -5.67 -0.70
N SER A 89 -19.57 -6.06 0.52
CA SER A 89 -20.21 -5.15 1.48
C SER A 89 -19.18 -4.57 2.45
N VAL A 90 -19.07 -3.25 2.45
CA VAL A 90 -18.24 -2.48 3.38
C VAL A 90 -19.10 -1.51 4.20
N LYS A 91 -18.54 -0.98 5.29
CA LYS A 91 -19.20 0.11 6.02
C LYS A 91 -19.24 1.36 5.14
N GLN A 92 -20.39 2.03 5.14
CA GLN A 92 -20.55 3.31 4.44
C GLN A 92 -19.59 4.36 5.02
N ILE A 93 -18.90 5.09 4.15
CA ILE A 93 -17.83 6.03 4.54
C ILE A 93 -18.36 7.47 4.64
N LEU A 94 -19.29 7.86 3.76
CA LEU A 94 -19.91 9.18 3.75
C LEU A 94 -21.42 9.02 3.89
N SER A 95 -22.01 9.65 4.91
CA SER A 95 -23.46 9.81 5.06
C SER A 95 -23.87 11.16 4.49
N HIS A 96 -24.85 11.17 3.59
CA HIS A 96 -25.52 12.40 3.19
C HIS A 96 -26.63 12.66 4.21
N GLU A 97 -26.43 13.59 5.13
CA GLU A 97 -27.56 14.15 5.88
C GLU A 97 -28.20 15.19 4.97
N GLU A 98 -29.39 14.88 4.45
CA GLU A 98 -30.21 15.88 3.77
C GLU A 98 -30.50 16.98 4.80
N GLY A 99 -29.87 18.14 4.60
CA GLY A 99 -30.12 19.34 5.39
C GLY A 99 -31.62 19.66 5.34
N LYS A 100 -32.26 19.55 6.50
CA LYS A 100 -33.62 20.03 6.72
C LYS A 100 -33.60 21.51 7.07
#